data_AF-A0A255RAQ9-F1
#
_entry.id   AF-A0A255RAQ9-F1
#
_cell.length_a   1.000
_cell.length_b   1.000
_cell.length_c   1.000
_cell.angle_alpha   90.00
_cell.angle_beta   90.00
_cell.angle_gamma   90.00
#
_symmetry.space_group_name_H-M   'P 1'
#
loop_
_entity.id
_entity.type
_entity.pdbx_description
1 polymer ?
#
loop_
_entity_poly.entity_id
_entity_poly.type
_entity_poly.pdbx_seq_one_letter_code
_entity_poly.pdbx_strand_id
1 'polypeptide(L)'
;LHDIGAVEAQKRYGSIDGVYQEKEGPEVAKEILKKVGFNKNIDRICFIIGNHHTPSKINGLDFQIQWEADLLENLMVMDKEKEQEKIKKCIGENFKTNTGKRIAYNRFILD
;
A
#
# COMPACT_ATOMS: atom_id res chain seq x y z
N LEU A 1 -7.91 -6.02 0.75
CA LEU A 1 -7.81 -6.49 -0.65
C LEU A 1 -6.54 -6.03 -1.35
N HIS A 2 -5.79 -5.01 -0.87
CA HIS A 2 -4.65 -4.48 -1.63
C HIS A 2 -3.55 -5.53 -1.91
N ASP A 3 -3.17 -6.33 -0.92
CA ASP A 3 -2.21 -7.45 -1.12
C ASP A 3 -2.84 -8.77 -1.58
N ILE A 4 -4.11 -8.77 -2.05
CA ILE A 4 -4.79 -10.04 -2.35
C ILE A 4 -4.07 -10.86 -3.43
N GLY A 5 -3.27 -10.19 -4.27
CA GLY A 5 -2.43 -10.81 -5.28
C GLY A 5 -1.31 -11.69 -4.70
N ALA A 6 -0.87 -11.50 -3.45
CA ALA A 6 0.20 -12.28 -2.83
C ALA A 6 -0.05 -13.80 -2.89
N VAL A 7 -1.30 -14.20 -2.65
CA VAL A 7 -1.68 -15.62 -2.63
C VAL A 7 -1.52 -16.26 -4.02
N GLU A 8 -2.00 -15.59 -5.07
CA GLU A 8 -1.86 -16.11 -6.44
C GLU A 8 -0.43 -15.96 -6.97
N ALA A 9 0.27 -14.90 -6.57
CA ALA A 9 1.67 -14.71 -6.88
C ALA A 9 2.53 -15.88 -6.36
N GLN A 10 2.35 -16.24 -5.08
CA GLN A 10 3.05 -17.37 -4.47
C GLN A 10 2.74 -18.70 -5.18
N LYS A 11 1.48 -18.94 -5.56
CA LYS A 11 1.08 -20.18 -6.26
C LYS A 11 1.66 -20.28 -7.67
N ARG A 12 1.68 -19.16 -8.42
CA ARG A 12 2.04 -19.15 -9.84
C ARG A 12 3.54 -18.97 -10.08
N TYR A 13 4.19 -18.18 -9.25
CA TYR A 13 5.59 -17.77 -9.45
C TYR A 13 6.52 -18.22 -8.32
N GLY A 14 5.99 -18.79 -7.23
CA GLY A 14 6.80 -19.13 -6.06
C GLY A 14 7.32 -17.91 -5.30
N SER A 15 6.82 -16.71 -5.59
CA SER A 15 7.28 -15.44 -5.03
C SER A 15 6.08 -14.56 -4.65
N ILE A 16 6.27 -13.74 -3.60
CA ILE A 16 5.34 -12.69 -3.18
C ILE A 16 5.85 -11.28 -3.54
N ASP A 17 6.79 -11.16 -4.49
CA ASP A 17 7.29 -9.85 -4.90
C ASP A 17 6.16 -8.97 -5.45
N GLY A 18 6.25 -7.67 -5.16
CA GLY A 18 5.19 -6.71 -5.44
C GLY A 18 4.72 -6.71 -6.90
N VAL A 19 5.63 -6.89 -7.86
CA VAL A 19 5.31 -6.97 -9.30
C VAL A 19 4.34 -8.11 -9.64
N TYR A 20 4.45 -9.25 -8.96
CA TYR A 20 3.54 -10.38 -9.16
C TYR A 20 2.22 -10.16 -8.43
N GLN A 21 2.25 -9.54 -7.26
CA GLN A 21 1.02 -9.18 -6.53
C GLN A 21 0.17 -8.19 -7.34
N GLU A 22 0.80 -7.14 -7.86
CA GLU A 22 0.16 -6.12 -8.71
C GLU A 22 -0.42 -6.72 -9.98
N LYS A 23 0.25 -7.74 -10.55
CA LYS A 23 -0.23 -8.44 -11.74
C LYS A 23 -1.47 -9.29 -11.47
N GLU A 24 -1.49 -10.06 -10.39
CA GLU A 24 -2.57 -11.03 -10.13
C GLU A 24 -3.73 -10.44 -9.31
N GLY A 25 -3.46 -9.45 -8.44
CA GLY A 25 -4.41 -8.87 -7.50
C GLY A 25 -5.70 -8.29 -8.13
N PRO A 26 -5.65 -7.55 -9.25
CA PRO A 26 -6.83 -6.91 -9.83
C PRO A 26 -7.95 -7.89 -10.18
N GLU A 27 -7.63 -9.03 -10.80
CA GLU A 27 -8.65 -10.00 -11.23
C GLU A 27 -9.25 -10.71 -10.01
N VAL A 28 -8.41 -11.13 -9.05
CA VAL A 28 -8.87 -11.76 -7.81
C VAL A 28 -9.80 -10.82 -7.02
N ALA A 29 -9.43 -9.54 -6.90
CA ALA A 29 -10.26 -8.54 -6.24
C ALA A 29 -11.60 -8.34 -6.96
N LYS A 30 -11.58 -8.26 -8.30
CA LYS A 30 -12.80 -8.08 -9.12
C LYS A 30 -13.78 -9.22 -8.93
N GLU A 31 -13.29 -10.46 -8.89
CA GLU A 31 -14.13 -11.63 -8.62
C GLU A 31 -14.77 -11.57 -7.23
N ILE A 32 -13.99 -11.24 -6.19
CA ILE A 32 -14.48 -11.14 -4.81
C ILE A 32 -15.55 -10.05 -4.71
N LEU A 33 -15.30 -8.86 -5.25
CA LEU A 33 -16.25 -7.74 -5.22
C LEU A 33 -17.56 -8.09 -5.91
N LYS A 34 -17.50 -8.75 -7.08
CA LYS A 34 -18.70 -9.25 -7.78
C LYS A 34 -19.48 -10.27 -6.94
N LYS A 35 -18.79 -11.24 -6.32
CA LYS A 35 -19.42 -12.29 -5.50
C LYS A 35 -20.21 -11.72 -4.31
N VAL A 36 -19.74 -10.61 -3.72
CA VAL A 36 -20.43 -9.94 -2.61
C VAL A 36 -21.42 -8.87 -3.06
N GLY A 37 -21.67 -8.74 -4.37
CA GLY A 37 -22.63 -7.76 -4.92
C GLY A 37 -22.14 -6.31 -4.90
N PHE A 38 -20.84 -6.07 -4.71
CA PHE A 38 -20.27 -4.73 -4.75
C PHE A 38 -19.91 -4.32 -6.18
N ASN A 39 -20.64 -3.36 -6.74
CA ASN A 39 -20.55 -2.97 -8.16
C ASN A 39 -20.10 -1.52 -8.39
N LYS A 40 -19.71 -0.78 -7.35
CA LYS A 40 -19.28 0.62 -7.46
C LYS A 40 -17.76 0.70 -7.57
N ASN A 41 -17.22 1.60 -8.40
CA ASN A 41 -15.78 1.91 -8.47
C ASN A 41 -14.82 0.72 -8.62
N ILE A 42 -15.29 -0.42 -9.18
CA ILE A 42 -14.47 -1.63 -9.32
C ILE A 42 -13.16 -1.32 -10.03
N ASP A 43 -13.22 -0.59 -11.14
CA ASP A 43 -12.02 -0.28 -11.94
C ASP A 43 -11.02 0.58 -11.15
N ARG A 44 -11.50 1.50 -10.30
CA ARG A 44 -10.62 2.30 -9.43
C ARG A 44 -9.96 1.43 -8.36
N ILE A 45 -10.71 0.52 -7.75
CA ILE A 45 -10.18 -0.41 -6.75
C ILE A 45 -9.14 -1.33 -7.40
N CYS A 46 -9.47 -1.95 -8.53
CA CYS A 46 -8.54 -2.80 -9.29
C CYS A 46 -7.30 -2.02 -9.74
N PHE A 47 -7.43 -0.75 -10.12
CA PHE A 47 -6.28 0.11 -10.44
C PHE A 47 -5.36 0.28 -9.23
N ILE A 48 -5.89 0.62 -8.04
CA ILE A 48 -5.07 0.79 -6.83
C ILE A 48 -4.38 -0.54 -6.48
N ILE A 49 -5.12 -1.64 -6.45
CA ILE A 49 -4.59 -2.98 -6.19
C ILE A 49 -3.52 -3.37 -7.20
N GLY A 50 -3.69 -3.03 -8.48
CA GLY A 50 -2.72 -3.36 -9.52
C GLY A 50 -1.48 -2.46 -9.56
N ASN A 51 -1.36 -1.48 -8.67
CA ASN A 51 -0.25 -0.53 -8.68
C ASN A 51 0.27 -0.19 -7.27
N HIS A 52 -0.20 -0.85 -6.21
CA HIS A 52 0.07 -0.45 -4.82
C HIS A 52 1.53 -0.54 -4.37
N HIS A 53 2.42 -1.18 -5.13
CA HIS A 53 3.87 -1.15 -4.93
C HIS A 53 4.58 -0.13 -5.84
N THR A 54 3.82 0.61 -6.66
CA THR A 54 4.35 1.55 -7.66
C THR A 54 3.96 3.00 -7.32
N PRO A 55 4.78 3.73 -6.53
CA PRO A 55 4.41 5.05 -6.03
C PRO A 55 4.22 6.10 -7.14
N SER A 56 4.91 5.94 -8.28
CA SER A 56 4.76 6.83 -9.44
C SER A 56 3.37 6.75 -10.10
N LYS A 57 2.54 5.76 -9.74
CA LYS A 57 1.16 5.59 -10.22
C LYS A 57 0.12 6.23 -9.30
N ILE A 58 0.53 6.75 -8.14
CA ILE A 58 -0.36 7.48 -7.25
C ILE A 58 -0.88 8.72 -7.97
N ASN A 59 -2.17 8.72 -8.28
CA ASN A 59 -2.83 9.73 -9.11
C ASN A 59 -4.09 10.33 -8.46
N GLY A 60 -4.30 10.08 -7.17
CA GLY A 60 -5.50 10.53 -6.45
C GLY A 60 -5.35 10.39 -4.94
N LEU A 61 -6.20 11.11 -4.21
CA LEU A 61 -6.17 11.16 -2.75
C LEU A 61 -6.45 9.80 -2.11
N ASP A 62 -7.39 9.03 -2.66
CA ASP A 62 -7.73 7.68 -2.22
C ASP A 62 -6.55 6.72 -2.31
N PHE A 63 -5.79 6.77 -3.41
CA PHE A 63 -4.59 5.96 -3.56
C PHE A 63 -3.47 6.43 -2.65
N GLN A 64 -3.25 7.76 -2.54
CA GLN A 64 -2.28 8.31 -1.59
C GLN A 64 -2.58 7.89 -0.15
N ILE A 65 -3.86 7.86 0.25
CA ILE A 65 -4.27 7.40 1.58
C ILE A 65 -3.96 5.92 1.78
N GLN A 66 -4.26 5.06 0.79
CA GLN A 66 -3.95 3.63 0.90
C GLN A 66 -2.43 3.39 0.99
N TRP A 67 -1.63 4.08 0.15
CA TRP A 67 -0.17 4.00 0.19
C TRP A 67 0.40 4.43 1.54
N GLU A 68 -0.07 5.56 2.07
CA GLU A 68 0.36 6.03 3.39
C GLU A 68 -0.05 5.09 4.51
N ALA A 69 -1.24 4.48 4.43
CA ALA A 69 -1.71 3.53 5.41
C ALA A 69 -0.84 2.26 5.44
N ASP A 70 -0.47 1.72 4.27
CA ASP A 70 0.44 0.58 4.18
C ASP A 70 1.85 0.94 4.70
N LEU A 71 2.35 2.11 4.32
CA LEU A 71 3.67 2.56 4.76
C LEU A 71 3.76 2.76 6.28
N LEU A 72 2.67 3.13 6.96
CA LEU A 72 2.65 3.18 8.43
C LEU A 72 2.93 1.81 9.06
N GLU A 73 2.43 0.72 8.49
CA GLU A 73 2.68 -0.64 8.97
C GLU A 73 4.14 -1.04 8.68
N ASN A 74 4.65 -0.73 7.48
CA ASN A 74 6.04 -0.98 7.11
C ASN A 74 7.05 -0.24 8.01
N LEU A 75 6.71 0.96 8.50
CA LEU A 75 7.56 1.69 9.44
C LEU A 75 7.64 1.04 10.83
N MET A 76 6.70 0.17 11.21
CA MET A 76 6.71 -0.48 12.53
C MET A 76 7.84 -1.50 12.72
N VAL A 77 8.39 -2.03 11.63
CA VAL A 77 9.51 -2.99 11.72
C VAL A 77 10.88 -2.32 11.72
N MET A 78 10.95 -0.98 11.57
CA MET A 78 12.20 -0.23 11.65
C MET A 78 12.62 0.00 13.11
N ASP A 79 13.95 0.04 13.35
CA ASP A 79 14.48 0.35 14.68
C ASP A 79 14.44 1.87 14.91
N LYS A 80 13.44 2.32 15.68
CA LYS A 80 13.23 3.75 15.94
C LYS A 80 14.43 4.42 16.59
N GLU A 81 15.17 3.76 17.48
CA GLU A 81 16.29 4.41 18.17
C GLU A 81 17.49 4.57 17.24
N LYS A 82 17.71 3.61 16.33
CA LYS A 82 18.88 3.59 15.46
C LYS A 82 18.65 4.23 14.09
N GLU A 83 17.41 4.35 13.63
CA GLU A 83 17.09 4.68 12.25
C GLU A 83 16.28 5.98 12.07
N GLN A 84 16.28 6.89 13.05
CA GLN A 84 15.51 8.15 13.02
C GLN A 84 15.64 8.93 11.70
N GLU A 85 16.86 9.14 11.18
CA GLU A 85 17.05 9.92 9.96
C GLU A 85 16.48 9.22 8.71
N LYS A 86 16.56 7.87 8.66
CA LYS A 86 15.93 7.10 7.58
C LYS A 86 14.40 7.18 7.68
N ILE A 87 13.85 7.08 8.88
CA ILE A 87 12.41 7.21 9.14
C ILE A 87 11.92 8.60 8.73
N LYS A 88 12.58 9.67 9.17
CA LYS A 88 12.24 11.06 8.78
C LYS A 88 12.26 11.25 7.27
N LYS A 89 13.31 10.76 6.60
CA LYS A 89 13.44 10.81 5.15
C LYS A 89 12.28 10.07 4.47
N CYS A 90 12.00 8.84 4.89
CA CYS A 90 10.89 8.04 4.38
C CYS A 90 9.55 8.78 4.53
N ILE A 91 9.29 9.37 5.70
CA ILE A 91 8.07 10.13 5.95
C ILE A 91 7.97 11.34 5.00
N GLY A 92 9.04 12.14 4.87
CA GLY A 92 9.07 13.32 4.02
C GLY A 92 8.88 13.01 2.53
N GLU A 93 9.45 11.90 2.05
CA GLU A 93 9.38 11.48 0.66
C GLU A 93 8.02 10.90 0.29
N ASN A 94 7.37 10.17 1.19
CA ASN A 94 6.20 9.34 0.86
C ASN A 94 4.87 9.86 1.37
N PHE A 95 4.82 10.49 2.54
CA PHE A 95 3.56 11.00 3.09
C PHE A 95 3.26 12.39 2.51
N LYS A 96 2.11 12.53 1.88
CA LYS A 96 1.62 13.78 1.28
C LYS A 96 0.41 14.34 2.02
N THR A 97 -0.45 13.50 2.61
CA THR A 97 -1.58 13.99 3.39
C THR A 97 -1.13 14.56 4.74
N ASN A 98 -1.79 15.63 5.19
CA ASN A 98 -1.52 16.21 6.51
C ASN A 98 -1.80 15.21 7.64
N THR A 99 -2.85 14.40 7.49
CA THR A 99 -3.23 13.38 8.47
C THR A 99 -2.18 12.27 8.54
N GLY A 100 -1.76 11.72 7.40
CA GLY A 100 -0.75 10.67 7.34
C GLY A 100 0.59 11.13 7.92
N LYS A 101 1.06 12.34 7.53
CA LYS A 101 2.26 12.95 8.10
C LYS A 101 2.17 13.05 9.63
N ARG A 102 1.08 13.64 10.14
CA ARG A 102 0.90 13.80 11.60
C ARG A 102 0.92 12.45 12.32
N ILE A 103 0.24 11.44 11.79
CA ILE A 103 0.24 10.10 12.40
C ILE A 103 1.65 9.51 12.38
N ALA A 104 2.37 9.61 11.26
CA ALA A 104 3.71 9.05 11.13
C ALA A 104 4.71 9.74 12.08
N TYR A 105 4.72 11.08 12.12
CA TYR A 105 5.59 11.82 13.04
C TYR A 105 5.32 11.45 14.49
N ASN A 106 4.05 11.47 14.92
CA ASN A 106 3.68 11.15 16.30
C ASN A 106 4.02 9.72 16.72
N ARG A 107 4.05 8.76 15.77
CA ARG A 107 4.31 7.34 16.07
C ARG A 107 5.79 6.97 16.01
N PHE A 108 6.56 7.60 15.14
CA PHE A 108 7.87 7.09 14.74
C PHE A 108 9.05 8.04 14.99
N ILE A 109 8.79 9.34 15.18
CA ILE A 109 9.85 10.31 15.45
C ILE A 109 10.00 10.49 16.96
N LEU A 110 11.25 10.40 17.42
CA LEU A 110 11.61 10.66 18.81
C LEU A 110 12.01 12.14 18.96
N ASP A 111 11.62 12.74 20.09
CA ASP A 111 12.01 14.10 20.48
C ASP A 111 13.51 14.19 20.83
#